data_AF-A0A846HSC6-F1
#
_entry.id   AF-A0A846HSC6-F1
#
_cell.length_a   1.000
_cell.length_b   1.000
_cell.length_c   1.000
_cell.angle_alpha   90.00
_cell.angle_beta   90.00
_cell.angle_gamma   90.00
#
_symmetry.space_group_name_H-M   'P 1'
#
loop_
_entity.id
_entity.type
_entity.pdbx_description
1 polymer ?
#
loop_
_entity_poly.entity_id
_entity_poly.type
_entity_poly.pdbx_seq_one_letter_code
_entity_poly.pdbx_strand_id
1 'polypeptide(L)'
;MTSSVALYEALTNASDERSRARLIAEAFERLEERYPQLPDLATQAHVRESELRLQREIEQVRVDLTHEIEQVRVDLTREIEQVRADLTREIEQVRADLTRDIENLRSDLTSDNEKIRADLKNDIEKLRADLTRDIEQLRTEVERVKFELLKWLLPVMVGQVIAIAALVKLL
;
A
#
# COMPACT_ATOMS: atom_id res chain seq x y z
N MET A 1 60.69 -38.04 -54.24
CA MET A 1 60.29 -37.00 -55.21
C MET A 1 58.86 -36.60 -54.90
N THR A 2 58.56 -35.30 -54.85
CA THR A 2 57.19 -34.81 -54.61
C THR A 2 56.28 -35.23 -55.77
N SER A 3 55.00 -35.55 -55.46
CA SER A 3 54.01 -36.01 -56.44
C SER A 3 53.86 -35.07 -57.65
N SER A 4 54.11 -33.78 -57.46
CA SER A 4 54.10 -32.74 -58.48
C SER A 4 55.29 -32.80 -59.44
N VAL A 5 56.48 -33.16 -58.95
CA VAL A 5 57.69 -33.28 -59.77
C VAL A 5 57.62 -34.52 -60.66
N ALA A 6 57.12 -35.64 -60.11
CA ALA A 6 56.90 -36.87 -60.88
C ALA A 6 55.84 -36.70 -61.99
N LEU A 7 54.76 -35.95 -61.71
CA LEU A 7 53.75 -35.62 -62.73
C LEU A 7 54.32 -34.71 -63.83
N TYR A 8 55.12 -33.71 -63.46
CA TYR A 8 55.78 -32.83 -64.42
C TYR A 8 56.70 -33.59 -65.38
N GLU A 9 57.57 -34.46 -64.86
CA GLU A 9 58.45 -35.29 -65.70
C GLU A 9 57.66 -36.23 -66.61
N ALA A 10 56.59 -36.85 -66.09
CA ALA A 10 55.72 -37.73 -66.88
C ALA A 10 54.98 -36.98 -68.01
N LEU A 11 54.51 -35.75 -67.77
CA LEU A 11 53.85 -34.92 -68.78
C LEU A 11 54.82 -34.39 -69.84
N THR A 12 56.08 -34.12 -69.46
CA THR A 12 57.11 -33.61 -70.36
C THR A 12 57.65 -34.70 -71.30
N ASN A 13 57.65 -35.96 -70.84
CA ASN A 13 58.12 -37.13 -71.61
C ASN A 13 57.01 -37.81 -72.44
N ALA A 14 55.75 -37.37 -72.33
CA ALA A 14 54.64 -37.93 -73.08
C ALA A 14 54.67 -37.50 -74.56
N SER A 15 54.49 -38.46 -75.47
CA SER A 15 54.66 -38.26 -76.92
C SER A 15 53.46 -37.63 -77.62
N ASP A 16 52.26 -37.68 -77.03
CA ASP A 16 51.03 -37.18 -77.65
C ASP A 16 50.07 -36.50 -76.65
N GLU A 17 49.15 -35.68 -77.19
CA GLU A 17 48.11 -34.96 -76.43
C GLU A 17 47.25 -35.91 -75.57
N ARG A 18 46.96 -37.10 -76.10
CA ARG A 18 46.08 -38.07 -75.46
C ARG A 18 46.73 -38.73 -74.25
N SER A 19 48.01 -39.05 -74.31
CA SER A 19 48.74 -39.55 -73.13
C SER A 19 48.90 -38.47 -72.08
N ARG A 20 49.15 -37.21 -72.47
CA ARG A 20 49.18 -36.07 -71.53
C ARG A 20 47.84 -35.90 -70.82
N ALA A 21 46.73 -35.91 -71.56
CA ALA A 21 45.38 -35.82 -70.98
C ALA A 21 45.08 -36.98 -70.01
N ARG A 22 45.54 -38.20 -70.34
CA ARG A 22 45.36 -39.38 -69.48
C ARG A 22 46.15 -39.30 -68.18
N LEU A 23 47.41 -38.84 -68.25
CA LEU A 23 48.25 -38.61 -67.07
C LEU A 23 47.66 -37.53 -66.15
N ILE A 24 47.06 -36.48 -66.71
CA ILE A 24 46.35 -35.45 -65.95
C ILE A 24 45.13 -36.05 -65.23
N ALA A 25 44.30 -36.82 -65.95
CA ALA A 25 43.12 -37.45 -65.36
C ALA A 25 43.48 -38.41 -64.21
N GLU A 26 44.49 -39.26 -64.41
CA GLU A 26 44.97 -40.21 -63.39
C GLU A 26 45.61 -39.50 -62.18
N ALA A 27 46.20 -38.31 -62.37
CA ALA A 27 46.72 -37.49 -61.28
C ALA A 27 45.58 -36.86 -60.46
N PHE A 28 44.49 -36.42 -61.10
CA PHE A 28 43.30 -35.92 -60.42
C PHE A 28 42.57 -37.04 -59.67
N GLU A 29 42.43 -38.22 -60.26
CA GLU A 29 41.81 -39.39 -59.60
C GLU A 29 42.57 -39.79 -58.32
N ARG A 30 43.91 -39.85 -58.38
CA ARG A 30 44.76 -40.07 -57.18
C ARG A 30 44.67 -38.96 -56.14
N LEU A 31 44.39 -37.72 -56.55
CA LEU A 31 44.20 -36.58 -55.65
C LEU A 31 42.87 -36.72 -54.90
N GLU A 32 41.81 -37.08 -55.63
CA GLU A 32 40.46 -37.26 -55.11
C GLU A 32 40.40 -38.47 -54.14
N GLU A 33 41.07 -39.58 -54.46
CA GLU A 33 41.22 -40.72 -53.55
C GLU A 33 42.01 -40.38 -52.28
N ARG A 34 43.03 -39.51 -52.40
CA ARG A 34 43.87 -39.10 -51.26
C ARG A 34 43.16 -38.11 -50.34
N TYR A 35 42.23 -37.32 -50.87
CA TYR A 35 41.47 -36.32 -50.13
C TYR A 35 39.98 -36.35 -50.50
N PRO A 36 39.25 -37.40 -50.09
CA PRO A 36 37.83 -37.56 -50.41
C PRO A 36 36.95 -36.45 -49.83
N GLN A 37 37.43 -35.70 -48.84
CA GLN A 37 36.76 -34.55 -48.24
C GLN A 37 36.93 -33.22 -48.99
N LEU A 38 37.76 -33.14 -50.04
CA LEU A 38 37.94 -31.92 -50.84
C LEU A 38 36.62 -31.28 -51.33
N PRO A 39 35.61 -32.05 -51.78
CA PRO A 39 34.32 -31.49 -52.21
C PRO A 39 33.52 -30.85 -51.07
N ASP A 40 33.70 -31.33 -49.83
CA ASP A 40 32.94 -30.87 -48.65
C ASP A 40 33.59 -29.67 -47.94
N LEU A 41 34.78 -29.25 -48.39
CA LEU A 41 35.45 -28.09 -47.80
C LEU A 41 34.74 -26.80 -48.20
N ALA A 42 34.45 -25.97 -47.19
CA ALA A 42 33.94 -24.63 -47.43
C ALA A 42 34.95 -23.83 -48.25
N THR A 43 34.52 -23.38 -49.43
CA THR A 43 35.30 -22.46 -50.25
C THR A 43 35.34 -21.08 -49.58
N GLN A 44 36.31 -20.24 -49.96
CA GLN A 44 36.34 -18.84 -49.50
C GLN A 44 35.02 -18.10 -49.83
N ALA A 45 34.35 -18.47 -50.92
CA ALA A 45 33.06 -17.93 -51.27
C ALA A 45 31.97 -18.32 -50.26
N HIS A 46 31.89 -19.59 -49.86
CA HIS A 46 30.93 -20.07 -48.84
C HIS A 46 31.14 -19.39 -47.49
N VAL A 47 32.41 -19.21 -47.09
CA VAL A 47 32.76 -18.51 -45.84
C VAL A 47 32.33 -17.05 -45.89
N ARG A 48 32.64 -16.34 -46.99
CA ARG A 48 32.26 -14.93 -47.17
C ARG A 48 30.75 -14.74 -47.22
N GLU A 49 30.03 -15.64 -47.87
CA GLU A 49 28.57 -15.62 -47.87
C GLU A 49 27.99 -15.80 -46.46
N SER A 50 28.53 -16.76 -45.70
CA SER A 50 28.13 -17.00 -44.31
C SER A 50 28.44 -15.81 -43.41
N GLU A 51 29.61 -15.17 -43.57
CA GLU A 51 29.99 -13.96 -42.85
C GLU A 51 29.00 -12.81 -43.13
N LEU A 52 28.69 -12.56 -44.40
CA LEU A 52 27.75 -11.52 -44.79
C LEU A 52 26.32 -11.80 -44.31
N ARG A 53 25.92 -13.08 -44.23
CA ARG A 53 24.63 -13.47 -43.65
C ARG A 53 24.62 -13.22 -42.15
N LEU A 54 25.65 -13.65 -41.43
CA LEU A 54 25.77 -13.44 -39.99
C LEU A 54 25.85 -11.96 -39.63
N GLN A 55 26.56 -11.13 -40.41
CA GLN A 55 26.58 -9.68 -40.20
C GLN A 55 25.18 -9.07 -40.33
N ARG A 56 24.39 -9.52 -41.31
CA ARG A 56 22.99 -9.08 -41.47
C ARG A 56 22.11 -9.55 -40.31
N GLU A 57 22.23 -10.81 -39.88
CA GLU A 57 21.48 -11.34 -38.74
C GLU A 57 21.82 -10.60 -37.44
N ILE A 58 23.10 -10.31 -37.20
CA ILE A 58 23.55 -9.53 -36.04
C ILE A 58 22.96 -8.13 -36.07
N GLU A 59 22.97 -7.46 -37.23
CA GLU A 59 22.42 -6.12 -37.35
C GLU A 59 20.90 -6.11 -37.14
N GLN A 60 20.20 -7.11 -37.69
CA GLN A 60 18.76 -7.26 -37.47
C GLN A 60 18.45 -7.45 -35.97
N VAL A 61 19.15 -8.36 -35.29
CA VAL A 61 18.97 -8.59 -33.85
C VAL A 61 19.27 -7.33 -33.03
N ARG A 62 20.29 -6.54 -33.42
CA ARG A 62 20.59 -5.26 -32.76
C ARG A 62 19.47 -4.25 -32.90
N VAL A 63 18.89 -4.13 -34.10
CA VAL A 63 17.75 -3.24 -34.35
C VAL A 63 16.53 -3.69 -33.55
N ASP A 64 16.22 -4.99 -33.57
CA ASP A 64 15.08 -5.56 -32.85
C ASP A 64 15.23 -5.33 -31.33
N LEU A 65 16.39 -5.63 -30.75
CA LEU A 65 16.66 -5.38 -29.32
C LEU A 65 16.58 -3.90 -28.96
N THR A 66 17.06 -3.01 -29.83
CA THR A 66 16.97 -1.56 -29.60
C THR A 66 15.51 -1.11 -29.57
N HIS A 67 14.69 -1.67 -30.47
CA HIS A 67 13.26 -1.38 -30.52
C HIS A 67 12.53 -1.91 -29.27
N GLU A 68 12.79 -3.16 -28.87
CA GLU A 68 12.21 -3.76 -27.67
C GLU A 68 12.57 -2.97 -26.40
N ILE A 69 13.84 -2.56 -26.27
CA ILE A 69 14.28 -1.74 -25.13
C ILE A 69 13.53 -0.40 -25.09
N GLU A 70 13.33 0.24 -26.23
CA GLU A 70 12.60 1.51 -26.29
C GLU A 70 11.11 1.33 -25.96
N GLN A 71 10.48 0.27 -26.47
CA GLN A 71 9.10 -0.07 -26.11
C GLN A 71 8.95 -0.28 -24.60
N VAL A 72 9.82 -1.10 -24.00
CA VAL A 72 9.81 -1.36 -22.56
C VAL A 72 10.02 -0.08 -21.76
N ARG A 73 10.89 0.83 -22.22
CA ARG A 73 11.08 2.14 -21.58
C ARG A 73 9.82 3.00 -21.61
N VAL A 74 9.14 3.04 -22.76
CA VAL A 74 7.90 3.81 -22.91
C VAL A 74 6.80 3.22 -22.03
N ASP A 75 6.64 1.90 -22.02
CA ASP A 75 5.64 1.21 -21.21
C ASP A 75 5.88 1.42 -19.71
N LEU A 76 7.12 1.25 -19.25
CA LEU A 76 7.48 1.52 -17.85
C LEU A 76 7.25 2.98 -17.47
N THR A 77 7.56 3.93 -18.36
CA THR A 77 7.31 5.36 -18.11
C THR A 77 5.81 5.61 -17.91
N ARG A 78 4.98 5.02 -18.78
CA ARG A 78 3.53 5.13 -18.71
C ARG A 78 2.95 4.48 -17.44
N GLU A 79 3.43 3.30 -17.07
CA GLU A 79 3.02 2.63 -15.83
C GLU A 79 3.37 3.47 -14.59
N ILE A 80 4.58 4.05 -14.56
CA ILE A 80 4.99 4.94 -13.46
C ILE A 80 4.08 6.17 -13.38
N GLU A 81 3.75 6.81 -14.51
CA GLU A 81 2.83 7.95 -14.54
C GLU A 81 1.43 7.59 -14.07
N GLN A 82 0.92 6.42 -14.48
CA GLN A 82 -0.38 5.93 -14.04
C GLN A 82 -0.40 5.67 -12.53
N VAL A 83 0.59 4.95 -11.99
CA VAL A 83 0.71 4.69 -10.55
C VAL A 83 0.81 5.99 -9.76
N ARG A 84 1.56 6.99 -10.25
CA ARG A 84 1.64 8.31 -9.61
C ARG A 84 0.30 9.05 -9.60
N ALA A 85 -0.44 8.99 -10.71
CA ALA A 85 -1.76 9.61 -10.79
C ALA A 85 -2.76 8.94 -9.83
N ASP A 86 -2.74 7.60 -9.76
CA ASP A 86 -3.62 6.84 -8.89
C ASP A 86 -3.30 7.10 -7.41
N LEU A 87 -2.02 7.09 -7.02
CA LEU A 87 -1.59 7.46 -5.66
C LEU A 87 -1.98 8.89 -5.29
N THR A 88 -1.92 9.83 -6.23
CA THR A 88 -2.34 11.22 -5.99
C THR A 88 -3.83 11.29 -5.68
N ARG A 89 -4.67 10.58 -6.45
CA ARG A 89 -6.12 10.50 -6.21
C ARG A 89 -6.45 9.84 -4.88
N GLU A 90 -5.78 8.75 -4.53
CA GLU A 90 -5.98 8.07 -3.25
C GLU A 90 -5.64 8.99 -2.06
N ILE A 91 -4.53 9.74 -2.15
CA ILE A 91 -4.14 10.70 -1.12
C ILE A 91 -5.19 11.82 -0.99
N GLU A 92 -5.70 12.35 -2.10
CA GLU A 92 -6.75 13.37 -2.09
C GLU A 92 -8.04 12.84 -1.47
N GLN A 93 -8.44 11.61 -1.81
CA GLN A 93 -9.62 10.96 -1.24
C GLN A 93 -9.47 10.76 0.28
N VAL A 94 -8.35 10.21 0.74
CA VAL A 94 -8.08 10.01 2.17
C VAL A 94 -8.10 11.35 2.91
N ARG A 95 -7.55 12.42 2.33
CA ARG A 95 -7.60 13.77 2.94
C ARG A 95 -9.02 14.31 3.04
N ALA A 96 -9.84 14.11 2.00
CA ALA A 96 -11.24 14.54 2.01
C ALA A 96 -12.05 13.78 3.06
N ASP A 97 -11.86 12.46 3.15
CA ASP A 97 -12.54 11.62 4.13
C ASP A 97 -12.13 11.98 5.57
N LEU A 98 -10.84 12.16 5.84
CA LEU A 98 -10.37 12.63 7.15
C LEU A 98 -10.91 14.01 7.53
N THR A 99 -11.06 14.91 6.56
CA THR A 99 -11.64 16.24 6.81
C THR A 99 -13.10 16.11 7.23
N ARG A 100 -13.87 15.27 6.51
CA ARG A 100 -15.27 15.00 6.84
C ARG A 100 -15.41 14.35 8.21
N ASP A 101 -14.56 13.39 8.55
CA ASP A 101 -14.59 12.73 9.86
C ASP A 101 -14.28 13.70 11.00
N ILE A 102 -13.33 14.62 10.81
CA ILE A 102 -13.02 15.67 11.79
C ILE A 102 -14.22 16.62 11.97
N GLU A 103 -14.89 17.00 10.88
CA GLU A 103 -16.09 17.86 10.94
C GLU A 103 -17.25 17.17 11.67
N ASN A 104 -17.49 15.90 11.36
CA ASN A 104 -18.51 15.09 12.04
C ASN A 104 -18.21 14.97 13.54
N LEU A 105 -16.99 14.61 13.92
CA LEU A 105 -16.57 14.51 15.33
C LEU A 105 -16.72 15.84 16.07
N ARG A 106 -16.41 16.97 15.41
CA ARG A 106 -16.63 18.30 16.00
C ARG A 106 -18.11 18.57 16.25
N SER A 107 -18.97 18.26 15.27
CA SER A 107 -20.41 18.42 15.39
C SER A 107 -20.97 17.58 16.53
N ASP A 108 -20.57 16.31 16.61
CA ASP A 108 -20.99 15.39 17.66
C ASP A 108 -20.57 15.90 19.04
N LEU A 109 -19.31 16.32 19.19
CA LEU A 109 -18.80 16.88 20.44
C LEU A 109 -19.54 18.16 20.84
N THR A 110 -19.92 19.01 19.89
CA THR A 110 -20.74 20.20 20.17
C THR A 110 -22.12 19.80 20.66
N SER A 111 -22.79 18.86 19.99
CA SER A 111 -24.12 18.37 20.39
C SER A 111 -24.10 17.73 21.78
N ASP A 112 -23.09 16.90 22.07
CA ASP A 112 -22.97 16.25 23.37
C ASP A 112 -22.70 17.27 24.49
N ASN A 113 -21.87 18.29 24.24
CA ASN A 113 -21.69 19.39 25.20
C ASN A 113 -22.99 20.16 25.47
N GLU A 114 -23.81 20.41 24.44
CA GLU A 114 -25.11 21.07 24.60
C GLU A 114 -26.08 20.21 25.43
N LYS A 115 -26.14 18.90 25.15
CA LYS A 115 -26.95 17.95 25.95
C LYS A 115 -26.51 17.92 27.40
N ILE A 116 -25.21 17.75 27.66
CA ILE A 116 -24.66 17.72 29.03
C ILE A 116 -24.99 19.03 29.77
N ARG A 117 -24.88 20.19 29.11
CA ARG A 117 -25.25 21.48 29.72
C ARG A 117 -26.74 21.57 30.04
N ALA A 118 -27.61 21.08 29.15
CA ALA A 118 -29.04 21.05 29.37
C ALA A 118 -29.41 20.12 30.54
N ASP A 119 -28.83 18.93 30.58
CA ASP A 119 -29.04 17.95 31.64
C ASP A 119 -28.58 18.50 33.00
N LEU A 120 -27.37 19.06 33.07
CA LEU A 120 -26.87 19.69 34.29
C LEU A 120 -27.75 20.85 34.77
N LYS A 121 -28.29 21.66 33.85
CA LYS A 121 -29.23 22.73 34.20
C LYS A 121 -30.51 22.15 34.81
N ASN A 122 -31.08 21.13 34.19
CA ASN A 122 -32.29 20.46 34.68
C ASN A 122 -32.05 19.84 36.05
N ASP A 123 -30.90 19.20 36.27
CA ASP A 123 -30.55 18.60 37.55
C ASP A 123 -30.37 19.66 38.65
N ILE A 124 -29.74 20.80 38.33
CA ILE A 124 -29.66 21.94 39.27
C ILE A 124 -31.05 22.48 39.62
N GLU A 125 -31.95 22.61 38.64
CA GLU A 125 -33.32 23.08 38.88
C GLU A 125 -34.10 22.11 39.77
N LYS A 126 -33.99 20.80 39.52
CA LYS A 126 -34.59 19.77 40.38
C LYS A 126 -34.04 19.82 41.80
N LEU A 127 -32.71 19.84 41.96
CA LEU A 127 -32.07 19.93 43.27
C LEU A 127 -32.51 21.17 44.05
N ARG A 128 -32.67 22.31 43.37
CA ARG A 128 -33.19 23.54 44.00
C ARG A 128 -34.65 23.40 44.45
N ALA A 129 -35.49 22.77 43.63
CA ALA A 129 -36.88 22.53 43.96
C ALA A 129 -37.01 21.58 45.17
N ASP A 130 -36.25 20.49 45.16
CA ASP A 130 -36.20 19.52 46.26
C ASP A 130 -35.71 20.18 47.55
N LEU A 131 -34.62 20.95 47.50
CA LEU A 131 -34.12 21.66 48.67
C LEU A 131 -35.12 22.69 49.22
N THR A 132 -35.86 23.37 48.34
CA THR A 132 -36.89 24.32 48.76
C THR A 132 -38.03 23.60 49.49
N ARG A 133 -38.45 22.45 48.96
CA ARG A 133 -39.46 21.59 49.58
C ARG A 133 -39.00 21.06 50.93
N ASP A 134 -37.76 20.60 51.04
CA ASP A 134 -37.18 20.11 52.30
C ASP A 134 -37.13 21.23 53.35
N ILE A 135 -36.76 22.45 52.96
CA ILE A 135 -36.77 23.63 53.86
C ILE A 135 -38.20 23.94 54.34
N GLU A 136 -39.19 23.89 53.46
CA GLU A 136 -40.60 24.10 53.85
C GLU A 136 -41.09 23.02 54.81
N GLN A 137 -40.79 21.75 54.52
CA GLN A 137 -41.11 20.63 55.41
C GLN A 137 -40.47 20.81 56.78
N LEU A 138 -39.17 21.09 56.85
CA LEU A 138 -38.48 21.36 58.11
C LEU A 138 -39.08 22.55 58.88
N ARG A 139 -39.49 23.62 58.19
CA ARG A 139 -40.18 24.75 58.84
C ARG A 139 -41.49 24.30 59.48
N THR A 140 -42.31 23.53 58.76
CA THR A 140 -43.57 23.02 59.30
C THR A 140 -43.37 22.05 60.47
N GLU A 141 -42.33 21.21 60.42
CA GLU A 141 -41.96 20.32 61.53
C GLU A 141 -41.52 21.10 62.76
N VAL A 142 -40.69 22.15 62.59
CA VAL A 142 -40.29 23.03 63.67
C VAL A 142 -41.48 23.75 64.29
N GLU A 143 -42.42 24.25 63.49
CA GLU A 143 -43.65 24.88 64.01
C GLU A 143 -44.52 23.88 64.78
N ARG A 144 -44.65 22.65 64.27
CA ARG A 144 -45.37 21.57 64.97
C ARG A 144 -44.74 21.25 66.31
N VAL A 145 -43.43 21.06 66.37
CA VAL A 145 -42.71 20.78 67.61
C VAL A 145 -42.84 21.94 68.60
N LYS A 146 -42.73 23.19 68.13
CA LYS A 146 -42.96 24.38 68.97
C LYS A 146 -44.37 24.38 69.57
N PHE A 147 -45.39 24.10 68.76
CA PHE A 147 -46.77 24.03 69.23
C PHE A 147 -46.99 22.89 70.22
N GLU A 148 -46.43 21.70 69.97
CA GLU A 148 -46.49 20.55 70.88
C GLU A 148 -45.81 20.86 72.22
N LEU A 149 -44.64 21.50 72.21
CA LEU A 149 -43.95 21.95 73.42
C LEU A 149 -44.79 22.97 74.20
N LEU A 150 -45.37 23.98 73.53
CA LEU A 150 -46.25 24.96 74.18
C LEU A 150 -47.48 24.27 74.79
N LYS A 151 -48.11 23.37 74.05
CA LYS A 151 -49.28 22.60 74.50
C LYS A 151 -48.97 21.80 75.78
N TRP A 152 -47.76 21.26 75.92
CA TRP A 152 -47.33 20.54 77.12
C TRP A 152 -46.88 21.46 78.27
N LEU A 153 -46.09 22.49 77.99
CA LEU A 153 -45.50 23.37 79.01
C LEU A 153 -46.55 24.26 79.69
N LEU A 154 -47.54 24.76 78.94
CA LEU A 154 -48.53 25.70 79.47
C LEU A 154 -49.34 25.13 80.65
N PRO A 155 -49.93 23.92 80.59
CA PRO A 155 -50.60 23.33 81.74
C PRO A 155 -49.64 22.97 82.90
N VAL A 156 -48.40 22.57 82.60
CA VAL A 156 -47.37 22.30 83.63
C VAL A 156 -47.05 23.57 84.43
N MET A 157 -46.84 24.69 83.74
CA MET A 157 -46.56 25.99 84.37
C MET A 157 -47.74 26.47 85.22
N VAL A 158 -48.97 26.38 84.70
CA VAL A 158 -50.18 26.72 85.46
C VAL A 158 -50.30 25.83 86.71
N GLY A 159 -50.06 24.53 86.58
CA GLY A 159 -50.06 23.59 87.70
C GLY A 159 -49.02 23.94 88.78
N GLN A 160 -47.79 24.29 88.39
CA GLN A 160 -46.74 24.72 89.33
C GLN A 160 -47.14 25.99 90.09
N VAL A 161 -47.70 27.00 89.42
CA VAL A 161 -48.15 28.24 90.06
C VAL A 161 -49.24 27.96 91.10
N ILE A 162 -50.22 27.10 90.77
CA ILE A 162 -51.27 26.69 91.71
C ILE A 162 -50.68 25.95 92.91
N ALA A 163 -49.74 25.03 92.68
CA ALA A 163 -49.08 24.28 93.74
C ALA A 163 -48.28 25.19 94.70
N ILE A 164 -47.53 26.16 94.17
CA ILE A 164 -46.79 27.14 94.97
C ILE A 164 -47.75 28.01 95.80
N ALA A 165 -48.85 28.50 95.20
CA ALA A 165 -49.84 29.29 95.92
C ALA A 165 -50.50 28.51 97.07
N ALA A 166 -50.77 27.22 96.88
CA ALA A 166 -51.29 26.35 97.92
C ALA A 166 -50.28 26.15 99.07
N LEU A 167 -48.99 25.96 98.74
CA LEU A 167 -47.90 25.83 99.71
C LEU A 167 -47.72 27.09 100.57
N VAL A 168 -47.74 28.28 99.96
CA VAL A 168 -47.63 29.57 100.67
C VAL A 168 -48.79 29.79 101.64
N LYS A 169 -49.99 29.30 101.32
CA LYS A 169 -51.18 29.43 102.18
C LYS A 169 -51.18 28.46 103.37
N LEU A 170 -50.34 27.43 103.34
CA LEU A 170 -50.24 26.36 104.34
C LEU A 170 -49.09 26.59 105.35
N LEU A 171 -48.17 27.51 105.05
CA LEU A 171 -47.14 28.04 105.94
C LEU A 171 -47.66 29.27 106.71
#